data_AF-A0AAW7T6L1-F1
#
_entry.id   AF-A0AAW7T6L1-F1
#
_cell.length_a   1.000
_cell.length_b   1.000
_cell.length_c   1.000
_cell.angle_alpha   90.00
_cell.angle_beta   90.00
_cell.angle_gamma   90.00
#
_symmetry.space_group_name_H-M   'P 1'
#
loop_
_entity.id
_entity.type
_entity.pdbx_description
1 polymer ?
#
loop_
_entity_poly.entity_id
_entity_poly.type
_entity_poly.pdbx_seq_one_letter_code
_entity_poly.pdbx_strand_id
1 'polypeptide(L)'
;MNTVRIEDYALIGDGRSAALVGRDGSIDWLCWPDFDSPPCFAALVGTPANGRLRIAPCEPPARVTRRYLPGTAILETTFDTSTGCVRVLDWMSWAARDPCLIRSVRGERGTVTLDVDLGVRFDYGRALPWCQRVGRRWRMMTGGDAMWVDSDVRLDVRADRLVGTQRIAAGERAQLCISYARSYDGPPAVPDAYASLGDTHAFWREWSACNAAQGPYRDAIERALITVKLLSSVRTGGIVAAPTSSLPERLGGARNWDYRFCWLRDASFTLRAFARCGYRAEAARWRDWLVRAIADHPAQLRVLYGADGSRRADEWQAAHLAGYEGAQPVRFGNAAAGQLQLDVYGEVLGALYHARRHGLPPDDDAWLLERRLLEHLATIWREPDEGIWEVRSGRHRFTSSKVMVWAAIESASNSARAFGHRAPLDAWRRWADEVRADVLAHGYHARLGRFVDRYDGDGLDASLLLIPLTGMLDASDPRVAATVAAIERELLVDGLPLRYRSSHFADGCEGDEGAFVAAGFWLAQVYGMQRRDADARALFERLLALRNDVGLLAEEYDVDARRMCGNFPFTLAHVGLVNAALALQRDEGDDGGGSGDRR
;
A
#
# COMPACT_ATOMS: atom_id res chain seq x y z
N MET A 1 10.47 -18.49 16.82
CA MET A 1 9.43 -17.84 15.98
C MET A 1 9.53 -16.34 16.19
N ASN A 2 9.25 -15.55 15.15
CA ASN A 2 9.21 -14.09 15.29
C ASN A 2 8.05 -13.73 16.23
N THR A 3 8.32 -12.89 17.24
CA THR A 3 7.35 -12.53 18.30
C THR A 3 6.71 -11.16 18.06
N VAL A 4 7.13 -10.44 17.01
CA VAL A 4 6.68 -9.09 16.70
C VAL A 4 5.41 -9.15 15.86
N ARG A 5 4.37 -8.44 16.30
CA ARG A 5 3.08 -8.41 15.61
C ARG A 5 3.12 -7.47 14.40
N ILE A 6 2.23 -7.64 13.42
CA ILE A 6 2.13 -6.72 12.26
C ILE A 6 1.98 -5.27 12.74
N GLU A 7 1.09 -5.02 13.70
CA GLU A 7 0.85 -3.70 14.28
C GLU A 7 2.07 -3.12 15.04
N ASP A 8 3.05 -3.95 15.41
CA ASP A 8 4.27 -3.52 16.10
C ASP A 8 5.37 -3.04 15.12
N TYR A 9 5.12 -3.00 13.81
CA TYR A 9 6.06 -2.48 12.83
C TYR A 9 5.79 -1.01 12.44
N ALA A 10 6.85 -0.28 12.16
CA ALA A 10 6.84 1.04 11.54
C ALA A 10 7.56 0.99 10.19
N LEU A 11 7.17 1.86 9.26
CA LEU A 11 7.75 1.93 7.91
C LEU A 11 8.83 3.03 7.82
N ILE A 12 9.96 2.72 7.20
CA ILE A 12 10.94 3.70 6.71
C ILE A 12 11.28 3.38 5.25
N GLY A 13 11.71 4.37 4.46
CA GLY A 13 12.00 4.16 3.03
C GLY A 13 12.71 5.35 2.39
N ASP A 14 13.33 5.10 1.25
CA ASP A 14 14.06 6.09 0.41
C ASP A 14 13.35 6.37 -0.92
N GLY A 15 12.13 5.85 -1.07
CA GLY A 15 11.37 5.92 -2.32
C GLY A 15 11.92 4.99 -3.41
N ARG A 16 12.87 4.10 -3.13
CA ARG A 16 13.26 2.98 -4.01
C ARG A 16 12.83 1.66 -3.40
N SER A 17 12.98 1.56 -2.08
CA SER A 17 12.49 0.46 -1.28
C SER A 17 12.09 0.95 0.12
N ALA A 18 11.66 0.01 0.96
CA ALA A 18 11.28 0.26 2.33
C ALA A 18 11.69 -0.88 3.28
N ALA A 19 11.85 -0.52 4.55
CA ALA A 19 12.13 -1.43 5.66
C ALA A 19 11.05 -1.34 6.75
N LEU A 20 10.81 -2.46 7.43
CA LEU A 20 9.93 -2.52 8.59
C LEU A 20 10.71 -2.61 9.89
N VAL A 21 10.51 -1.62 10.77
CA VAL A 21 11.17 -1.49 12.08
C VAL A 21 10.22 -1.92 13.19
N GLY A 22 10.52 -3.02 13.86
CA GLY A 22 9.77 -3.55 15.00
C GLY A 22 10.02 -2.76 16.29
N ARG A 23 9.05 -2.81 17.22
CA ARG A 23 9.19 -2.22 18.57
C ARG A 23 10.35 -2.81 19.38
N ASP A 24 10.78 -4.01 19.05
CA ASP A 24 11.92 -4.67 19.68
C ASP A 24 13.28 -4.18 19.15
N GLY A 25 13.28 -3.17 18.28
CA GLY A 25 14.46 -2.61 17.63
C GLY A 25 14.95 -3.43 16.43
N SER A 26 14.22 -4.45 15.99
CA SER A 26 14.58 -5.25 14.81
C SER A 26 14.10 -4.63 13.51
N ILE A 27 14.85 -4.83 12.43
CA ILE A 27 14.43 -4.62 11.05
C ILE A 27 14.34 -5.99 10.41
N ASP A 28 13.12 -6.50 10.28
CA ASP A 28 12.85 -7.89 9.90
C ASP A 28 12.47 -8.05 8.42
N TRP A 29 12.27 -6.92 7.73
CA TRP A 29 11.95 -6.87 6.31
C TRP A 29 12.70 -5.74 5.62
N LEU A 30 13.36 -6.06 4.52
CA LEU A 30 13.99 -5.11 3.60
C LEU A 30 14.25 -5.82 2.27
N CYS A 31 13.82 -5.20 1.18
CA CYS A 31 14.19 -5.58 -0.19
C CYS A 31 15.18 -4.55 -0.72
N TRP A 32 16.25 -4.97 -1.40
CA TRP A 32 17.15 -4.01 -2.05
C TRP A 32 17.64 -4.55 -3.39
N PRO A 33 17.85 -3.65 -4.39
CA PRO A 33 17.75 -2.19 -4.27
C PRO A 33 16.33 -1.61 -4.41
N ASP A 34 15.38 -2.36 -4.96
CA ASP A 34 14.02 -1.90 -5.30
C ASP A 34 12.95 -2.70 -4.53
N PHE A 35 11.70 -2.23 -4.47
CA PHE A 35 10.60 -2.87 -3.71
C PHE A 35 10.39 -4.36 -4.03
N ASP A 36 10.44 -4.74 -5.31
CA ASP A 36 10.21 -6.09 -5.82
C ASP A 36 11.49 -6.94 -5.88
N SER A 37 12.63 -6.40 -5.44
CA SER A 37 13.88 -7.16 -5.32
C SER A 37 13.74 -8.30 -4.28
N PRO A 38 14.52 -9.38 -4.38
CA PRO A 38 14.56 -10.41 -3.35
C PRO A 38 14.85 -9.81 -1.96
N PRO A 39 14.07 -10.13 -0.90
CA PRO A 39 14.33 -9.60 0.42
C PRO A 39 15.68 -10.09 0.93
N CYS A 40 16.47 -9.14 1.42
CA CYS A 40 17.75 -9.39 2.09
C CYS A 40 17.61 -9.54 3.61
N PHE A 41 16.51 -8.99 4.15
CA PHE A 41 15.96 -9.32 5.46
C PHE A 41 14.57 -9.93 5.25
N ALA A 42 14.40 -11.19 5.66
CA ALA A 42 13.17 -11.95 5.49
C ALA A 42 12.69 -12.58 6.81
N ALA A 43 13.16 -12.08 7.96
CA ALA A 43 12.73 -12.57 9.27
C ALA A 43 11.24 -12.36 9.55
N LEU A 44 10.58 -11.42 8.85
CA LEU A 44 9.14 -11.19 8.96
C LEU A 44 8.32 -12.45 8.63
N VAL A 45 8.63 -13.12 7.51
CA VAL A 45 7.95 -14.35 7.04
C VAL A 45 8.81 -15.58 7.22
N GLY A 46 9.88 -15.48 8.00
CA GLY A 46 10.83 -16.55 8.25
C GLY A 46 11.25 -16.58 9.71
N THR A 47 12.54 -16.62 9.93
CA THR A 47 13.15 -16.59 11.26
C THR A 47 14.28 -15.57 11.29
N PRO A 48 14.83 -15.23 12.47
CA PRO A 48 16.05 -14.42 12.55
C PRO A 48 17.20 -14.92 11.66
N ALA A 49 17.27 -16.22 11.35
CA ALA A 49 18.29 -16.79 10.48
C ALA A 49 18.10 -16.43 8.99
N ASN A 50 16.91 -15.96 8.58
CA ASN A 50 16.59 -15.51 7.22
C ASN A 50 16.93 -14.01 7.00
N GLY A 51 17.69 -13.41 7.90
CA GLY A 51 18.21 -12.06 7.79
C GLY A 51 17.36 -11.01 8.51
N ARG A 52 18.04 -10.17 9.30
CA ARG A 52 17.50 -9.02 10.03
C ARG A 52 18.64 -8.12 10.53
N LEU A 53 18.31 -6.90 10.93
CA LEU A 53 19.17 -6.02 11.72
C LEU A 53 18.48 -5.65 13.04
N ARG A 54 19.02 -6.07 14.18
CA ARG A 54 18.50 -5.70 15.50
C ARG A 54 19.48 -4.81 16.26
N ILE A 55 18.97 -3.69 16.78
CA ILE A 55 19.66 -2.82 17.74
C ILE A 55 18.72 -2.59 18.92
N ALA A 56 19.03 -3.13 20.09
CA ALA A 56 18.12 -3.11 21.24
C ALA A 56 18.86 -3.25 22.57
N PRO A 57 18.27 -2.83 23.70
CA PRO A 57 18.83 -3.07 25.04
C PRO A 57 19.10 -4.55 25.33
N CYS A 58 20.24 -4.84 25.98
CA CYS A 58 20.62 -6.20 26.37
C CYS A 58 19.66 -6.80 27.41
N GLU A 59 19.19 -5.97 28.35
CA GLU A 59 18.40 -6.40 29.50
C GLU A 59 16.95 -5.89 29.37
N PRO A 60 15.97 -6.77 29.06
CA PRO A 60 14.56 -6.44 29.21
C PRO A 60 14.16 -6.40 30.70
N PRO A 61 13.05 -5.72 31.06
CA PRO A 61 12.13 -5.00 30.17
C PRO A 61 12.55 -3.55 29.92
N ALA A 62 12.28 -3.07 28.70
CA ALA A 62 12.34 -1.65 28.36
C ALA A 62 10.92 -1.17 28.03
N ARG A 63 10.52 0.00 28.54
CA ARG A 63 9.34 0.68 28.03
C ARG A 63 9.72 1.29 26.67
N VAL A 64 8.98 0.89 25.62
CA VAL A 64 9.21 1.37 24.26
C VAL A 64 8.14 2.37 23.87
N THR A 65 8.56 3.50 23.31
CA THR A 65 7.66 4.46 22.66
C THR A 65 8.22 4.85 21.29
N ARG A 66 7.35 5.08 20.32
CA ARG A 66 7.74 5.45 18.96
C ARG A 66 6.96 6.65 18.47
N ARG A 67 7.57 7.41 17.57
CA ARG A 67 6.91 8.41 16.75
C ARG A 67 7.74 8.68 15.49
N TYR A 68 7.09 9.17 14.45
CA TYR A 68 7.84 9.86 13.40
C TYR A 68 8.18 11.28 13.84
N LEU A 69 9.32 11.81 13.40
CA LEU A 69 9.55 13.26 13.51
C LEU A 69 8.47 14.01 12.71
N PRO A 70 7.92 15.14 13.21
CA PRO A 70 6.74 15.78 12.63
C PRO A 70 6.86 16.09 11.13
N GLY A 71 5.90 15.61 10.34
CA GLY A 71 5.89 15.78 8.88
C GLY A 71 7.03 15.05 8.16
N THR A 72 7.51 13.92 8.70
CA THR A 72 8.58 13.12 8.07
C THR A 72 8.33 11.62 8.14
N ALA A 73 9.19 10.85 7.47
CA ALA A 73 9.32 9.40 7.63
C ALA A 73 10.57 8.97 8.44
N ILE A 74 11.14 9.88 9.24
CA ILE A 74 12.24 9.56 10.14
C ILE A 74 11.64 9.01 11.43
N LEU A 75 11.90 7.75 11.72
CA LEU A 75 11.34 7.08 12.89
C LEU A 75 12.24 7.33 14.11
N GLU A 76 11.61 7.67 15.23
CA GLU A 76 12.24 7.75 16.54
C GLU A 76 11.67 6.66 17.45
N THR A 77 12.54 5.79 17.95
CA THR A 77 12.22 4.78 18.97
C THR A 77 12.96 5.11 20.26
N THR A 78 12.23 5.23 21.36
CA THR A 78 12.80 5.44 22.70
C THR A 78 12.71 4.16 23.50
N PHE A 79 13.85 3.71 24.03
CA PHE A 79 13.93 2.62 25.00
C PHE A 79 14.25 3.20 26.38
N ASP A 80 13.31 3.07 27.32
CA ASP A 80 13.48 3.47 28.71
C ASP A 80 13.67 2.21 29.58
N THR A 81 14.86 2.04 30.15
CA THR A 81 15.28 0.89 30.96
C THR A 81 15.45 1.30 32.42
N SER A 82 15.71 0.34 33.30
CA SER A 82 16.06 0.61 34.70
C SER A 82 17.39 1.38 34.87
N THR A 83 18.29 1.31 33.89
CA THR A 83 19.65 1.84 33.94
C THR A 83 19.83 3.14 33.15
N GLY A 84 18.90 3.46 32.26
CA GLY A 84 18.96 4.67 31.46
C GLY A 84 17.88 4.75 30.38
N CYS A 85 18.02 5.71 29.49
CA CYS A 85 17.13 5.91 28.36
C CYS A 85 17.96 6.25 27.12
N VAL A 86 17.65 5.59 26.01
CA VAL A 86 18.25 5.85 24.69
C VAL A 86 17.17 6.11 23.66
N ARG A 87 17.51 6.98 22.70
CA ARG A 87 16.73 7.22 21.49
C ARG A 87 17.46 6.63 20.29
N VAL A 88 16.72 5.95 19.43
CA VAL A 88 17.19 5.43 18.14
C VAL A 88 16.43 6.17 17.05
N LEU A 89 17.16 6.83 16.15
CA LEU A 89 16.62 7.38 14.92
C LEU A 89 16.92 6.42 13.77
N ASP A 90 15.87 6.04 13.05
CA ASP A 90 15.92 5.15 11.90
C ASP A 90 15.40 5.89 10.66
N TRP A 91 16.22 5.94 9.61
CA TRP A 91 15.81 6.46 8.31
C TRP A 91 16.58 5.79 7.18
N MET A 92 16.00 5.84 5.98
CA MET A 92 16.72 5.55 4.75
C MET A 92 17.04 6.87 4.06
N SER A 93 18.28 7.03 3.61
CA SER A 93 18.79 8.31 3.11
C SER A 93 18.11 8.71 1.81
N TRP A 94 17.38 9.82 1.83
CA TRP A 94 16.64 10.27 0.65
C TRP A 94 17.56 10.84 -0.46
N ALA A 95 18.66 11.49 -0.07
CA ALA A 95 19.60 12.13 -0.99
C ALA A 95 20.73 11.20 -1.45
N ALA A 96 20.81 9.97 -0.92
CA ALA A 96 21.93 9.09 -1.25
C ALA A 96 21.84 8.58 -2.70
N ARG A 97 22.99 8.55 -3.38
CA ARG A 97 23.10 7.94 -4.70
C ARG A 97 22.74 6.47 -4.67
N ASP A 98 23.27 5.75 -3.69
CA ASP A 98 23.07 4.31 -3.49
C ASP A 98 22.11 4.07 -2.30
N PRO A 99 21.28 3.01 -2.30
CA PRO A 99 20.36 2.75 -1.18
C PRO A 99 21.13 2.66 0.13
N CYS A 100 20.67 3.40 1.14
CA CYS A 100 21.38 3.53 2.41
C CYS A 100 20.39 3.59 3.58
N LEU A 101 20.54 2.66 4.52
CA LEU A 101 19.82 2.60 5.79
C LEU A 101 20.75 3.10 6.89
N ILE A 102 20.28 4.05 7.71
CA ILE A 102 21.04 4.59 8.83
C ILE A 102 20.25 4.41 10.12
N ARG A 103 20.94 3.95 11.16
CA ARG A 103 20.46 3.88 12.54
C ARG A 103 21.39 4.68 13.43
N SER A 104 20.88 5.70 14.10
CA SER A 104 21.65 6.54 15.02
C SER A 104 21.09 6.44 16.43
N VAL A 105 21.93 6.03 17.37
CA VAL A 105 21.59 5.94 18.79
C VAL A 105 22.14 7.15 19.52
N ARG A 106 21.35 7.70 20.45
CA ARG A 106 21.77 8.71 21.42
C ARG A 106 21.34 8.33 22.83
N GLY A 107 22.25 8.46 23.79
CA GLY A 107 21.93 8.38 25.21
C GLY A 107 21.25 9.65 25.69
N GLU A 108 20.08 9.52 26.30
CA GLU A 108 19.30 10.64 26.84
C GLU A 108 19.50 10.77 28.35
N ARG A 109 19.56 9.64 29.08
CA ARG A 109 19.80 9.61 30.54
C ARG A 109 20.48 8.31 30.94
N GLY A 110 21.25 8.35 32.02
CA GLY A 110 21.85 7.15 32.61
C GLY A 110 22.81 6.47 31.63
N THR A 111 22.83 5.15 31.62
CA THR A 111 23.61 4.41 30.64
C THR A 111 22.92 3.10 30.26
N VAL A 112 22.75 2.89 28.96
CA VAL A 112 22.12 1.68 28.42
C VAL A 112 23.16 0.90 27.62
N THR A 113 23.18 -0.43 27.81
CA THR A 113 23.97 -1.34 26.99
C THR A 113 23.07 -1.90 25.89
N LEU A 114 23.50 -1.75 24.64
CA LEU A 114 22.77 -2.20 23.45
C LEU A 114 23.51 -3.34 22.77
N ASP A 115 22.77 -4.32 22.30
CA ASP A 115 23.25 -5.35 21.38
C ASP A 115 22.94 -4.96 19.93
N VAL A 116 23.91 -5.22 19.07
CA VAL A 116 23.79 -5.17 17.61
C VAL A 116 23.87 -6.60 17.09
N ASP A 117 22.87 -7.01 16.32
CA ASP A 117 22.78 -8.33 15.68
C ASP A 117 22.37 -8.15 14.21
N LEU A 118 23.34 -8.24 13.30
CA LEU A 118 23.16 -8.11 11.86
C LEU A 118 23.40 -9.45 11.16
N GLY A 119 22.32 -10.02 10.63
CA GLY A 119 22.37 -11.13 9.68
C GLY A 119 21.81 -10.71 8.34
N VAL A 120 22.57 -10.91 7.26
CA VAL A 120 22.10 -10.66 5.89
C VAL A 120 21.89 -12.01 5.20
N ARG A 121 20.78 -12.16 4.48
CA ARG A 121 20.52 -13.31 3.60
C ARG A 121 19.90 -12.84 2.30
N PHE A 122 20.66 -12.85 1.22
CA PHE A 122 20.14 -12.51 -0.11
C PHE A 122 19.28 -13.67 -0.66
N ASP A 123 18.75 -13.52 -1.88
CA ASP A 123 17.92 -14.53 -2.54
C ASP A 123 16.78 -15.04 -1.64
N TYR A 124 15.88 -14.13 -1.25
CA TYR A 124 14.69 -14.45 -0.46
C TYR A 124 15.02 -15.11 0.89
N GLY A 125 16.04 -14.60 1.59
CA GLY A 125 16.42 -15.11 2.90
C GLY A 125 17.19 -16.44 2.90
N ARG A 126 17.77 -16.86 1.75
CA ARG A 126 18.53 -18.13 1.61
C ARG A 126 20.04 -17.95 1.55
N ALA A 127 20.51 -17.06 0.68
CA ALA A 127 21.91 -17.01 0.30
C ALA A 127 22.74 -16.32 1.39
N LEU A 128 23.66 -17.08 1.99
CA LEU A 128 24.61 -16.57 2.96
C LEU A 128 25.73 -15.78 2.26
N PRO A 129 25.92 -14.49 2.55
CA PRO A 129 26.99 -13.72 1.93
C PRO A 129 28.36 -14.02 2.52
N TRP A 130 29.39 -13.90 1.69
CA TRP A 130 30.77 -13.85 2.15
C TRP A 130 31.02 -12.54 2.88
N CYS A 131 31.40 -12.61 4.16
CA CYS A 131 31.68 -11.46 5.01
C CYS A 131 33.18 -11.17 5.06
N GLN A 132 33.58 -9.97 4.67
CA GLN A 132 34.97 -9.53 4.63
C GLN A 132 35.13 -8.15 5.25
N ARG A 133 36.18 -7.96 6.06
CA ARG A 133 36.60 -6.63 6.50
C ARG A 133 37.43 -5.95 5.41
N VAL A 134 37.00 -4.76 4.98
CA VAL A 134 37.69 -3.94 3.97
C VAL A 134 38.01 -2.59 4.61
N GLY A 135 39.27 -2.42 5.04
CA GLY A 135 39.67 -1.27 5.85
C GLY A 135 38.90 -1.25 7.18
N ARG A 136 38.10 -0.19 7.39
CA ARG A 136 37.25 0.00 8.58
C ARG A 136 35.80 -0.50 8.39
N ARG A 137 35.45 -0.96 7.18
CA ARG A 137 34.09 -1.35 6.81
C ARG A 137 33.96 -2.86 6.75
N TRP A 138 32.74 -3.36 6.85
CA TRP A 138 32.43 -4.73 6.46
C TRP A 138 31.76 -4.75 5.10
N ARG A 139 32.10 -5.76 4.29
CA ARG A 139 31.42 -6.07 3.04
C ARG A 139 30.81 -7.46 3.14
N MET A 140 29.52 -7.57 2.86
CA MET A 140 28.77 -8.82 2.80
C MET A 140 28.26 -9.00 1.37
N MET A 141 28.81 -9.96 0.63
CA MET A 141 28.51 -10.12 -0.81
C MET A 141 28.12 -11.54 -1.21
N THR A 142 27.21 -11.65 -2.17
CA THR A 142 26.90 -12.89 -2.88
C THR A 142 26.38 -12.58 -4.28
N GLY A 143 26.79 -13.34 -5.29
CA GLY A 143 26.39 -13.10 -6.67
C GLY A 143 26.63 -11.64 -7.10
N GLY A 144 25.57 -11.00 -7.61
CA GLY A 144 25.57 -9.60 -8.05
C GLY A 144 25.38 -8.57 -6.94
N ASP A 145 25.20 -8.98 -5.68
CA ASP A 145 24.78 -8.11 -4.59
C ASP A 145 25.88 -7.93 -3.53
N ALA A 146 26.03 -6.70 -3.04
CA ALA A 146 26.93 -6.38 -1.93
C ALA A 146 26.30 -5.35 -0.97
N MET A 147 26.39 -5.64 0.33
CA MET A 147 26.12 -4.69 1.40
C MET A 147 27.42 -4.25 2.07
N TRP A 148 27.50 -2.95 2.32
CA TRP A 148 28.61 -2.31 3.02
C TRP A 148 28.12 -1.79 4.36
N VAL A 149 28.81 -2.17 5.44
CA VAL A 149 28.45 -1.79 6.81
C VAL A 149 29.52 -0.87 7.38
N ASP A 150 29.08 0.31 7.79
CA ASP A 150 29.85 1.33 8.48
C ASP A 150 29.30 1.46 9.90
N SER A 151 30.16 1.34 10.92
CA SER A 151 29.70 1.27 12.30
C SER A 151 30.71 1.90 13.26
N ASP A 152 30.21 2.73 14.18
CA ASP A 152 30.97 3.19 15.34
C ASP A 152 31.12 2.08 16.39
N VAL A 153 30.17 1.13 16.40
CA VAL A 153 30.22 -0.05 17.25
C VAL A 153 31.23 -1.03 16.67
N ARG A 154 32.10 -1.56 17.53
CA ARG A 154 32.96 -2.68 17.16
C ARG A 154 32.11 -3.93 16.92
N LEU A 155 32.13 -4.41 15.68
CA LEU A 155 31.45 -5.63 15.26
C LEU A 155 32.47 -6.75 15.03
N ASP A 156 32.13 -7.94 15.49
CA ASP A 156 32.87 -9.17 15.23
C ASP A 156 31.96 -10.16 14.48
N VAL A 157 32.57 -10.99 13.64
CA VAL A 157 31.85 -12.09 12.99
C VAL A 157 31.64 -13.21 14.00
N ARG A 158 30.39 -13.58 14.26
CA ARG A 158 30.05 -14.78 15.04
C ARG A 158 29.09 -15.64 14.24
N ALA A 159 29.53 -16.89 13.99
CA ALA A 159 28.92 -17.77 13.01
C ALA A 159 28.84 -17.09 11.64
N ASP A 160 27.67 -16.56 11.30
CA ASP A 160 27.35 -16.02 9.98
C ASP A 160 26.66 -14.64 10.07
N ARG A 161 26.97 -13.93 11.15
CA ARG A 161 26.42 -12.62 11.55
C ARG A 161 27.51 -11.67 12.02
N LEU A 162 27.25 -10.38 11.88
CA LEU A 162 28.01 -9.32 12.55
C LEU A 162 27.31 -8.98 13.85
N VAL A 163 28.03 -9.12 14.96
CA VAL A 163 27.49 -8.85 16.29
C VAL A 163 28.39 -7.92 17.07
N GLY A 164 27.81 -7.13 17.95
CA GLY A 164 28.55 -6.24 18.84
C GLY A 164 27.69 -5.80 20.01
N THR A 165 28.35 -5.26 21.03
CA THR A 165 27.68 -4.68 22.20
C THR A 165 28.28 -3.30 22.44
N GLN A 166 27.43 -2.31 22.66
CA GLN A 166 27.84 -0.93 22.89
C GLN A 166 27.16 -0.36 24.12
N ARG A 167 27.96 0.20 25.04
CA ARG A 167 27.48 1.00 26.16
C ARG A 167 27.31 2.45 25.68
N ILE A 168 26.16 3.05 25.94
CA ILE A 168 25.82 4.43 25.55
C ILE A 168 25.38 5.21 26.78
N ALA A 169 26.23 6.11 27.26
CA ALA A 169 25.91 7.04 28.34
C ALA A 169 25.14 8.27 27.83
N ALA A 170 24.54 9.01 28.76
CA ALA A 170 23.86 10.27 28.45
C ALA A 170 24.76 11.23 27.67
N GLY A 171 24.27 11.74 26.53
CA GLY A 171 25.01 12.61 25.62
C GLY A 171 25.83 11.90 24.55
N GLU A 172 26.20 10.63 24.76
CA GLU A 172 26.95 9.83 23.80
C GLU A 172 26.07 9.42 22.61
N ARG A 173 26.75 9.15 21.48
CA ARG A 173 26.11 8.75 20.23
C ARG A 173 26.90 7.63 19.56
N ALA A 174 26.20 6.76 18.85
CA ALA A 174 26.79 5.75 17.98
C ALA A 174 25.91 5.55 16.75
N GLN A 175 26.52 5.23 15.62
CA GLN A 175 25.84 5.05 14.35
C GLN A 175 26.19 3.71 13.70
N LEU A 176 25.22 3.17 12.96
CA LEU A 176 25.40 2.06 12.04
C LEU A 176 24.69 2.40 10.73
N CYS A 177 25.44 2.37 9.64
CA CYS A 177 24.94 2.58 8.28
C CYS A 177 25.13 1.31 7.46
N ILE A 178 24.12 0.95 6.66
CA ILE A 178 24.21 -0.12 5.67
C ILE A 178 23.92 0.48 4.31
N SER A 179 24.83 0.31 3.36
CA SER A 179 24.64 0.73 1.96
C SER A 179 24.64 -0.47 1.03
N TYR A 180 23.81 -0.44 0.00
CA TYR A 180 23.78 -1.45 -1.05
C TYR A 180 24.52 -0.97 -2.30
N ALA A 181 25.25 -1.87 -2.95
CA ALA A 181 25.79 -1.69 -4.30
C ALA A 181 25.80 -3.02 -5.04
N ARG A 182 25.96 -3.00 -6.38
CA ARG A 182 26.30 -4.24 -7.09
C ARG A 182 27.70 -4.70 -6.67
N SER A 183 27.89 -6.02 -6.59
CA SER A 183 29.15 -6.60 -6.13
C SER A 183 30.34 -6.33 -7.04
N TYR A 184 30.08 -6.04 -8.32
CA TYR A 184 31.06 -5.69 -9.35
C TYR A 184 31.24 -4.18 -9.53
N ASP A 185 30.49 -3.36 -8.77
CA ASP A 185 30.71 -1.91 -8.71
C ASP A 185 31.76 -1.58 -7.63
N GLY A 186 32.24 -0.33 -7.64
CA GLY A 186 33.10 0.19 -6.58
C GLY A 186 32.38 0.30 -5.23
N PRO A 187 33.11 0.43 -4.11
CA PRO A 187 32.49 0.67 -2.81
C PRO A 187 31.62 1.95 -2.86
N PRO A 188 30.40 1.94 -2.28
CA PRO A 188 29.61 3.14 -2.14
C PRO A 188 30.35 4.15 -1.26
N ALA A 189 30.03 5.43 -1.38
CA ALA A 189 30.56 6.45 -0.48
C ALA A 189 30.29 6.09 0.99
N VAL A 190 31.20 6.45 1.90
CA VAL A 190 30.94 6.31 3.33
C VAL A 190 29.86 7.33 3.70
N PRO A 191 28.71 6.90 4.25
CA PRO A 191 27.63 7.82 4.57
C PRO A 191 28.05 8.79 5.69
N ASP A 192 27.80 10.08 5.50
CA ASP A 192 27.72 11.03 6.61
C ASP A 192 26.28 11.02 7.14
N ALA A 193 26.07 10.33 8.27
CA ALA A 193 24.75 10.19 8.85
C ALA A 193 24.12 11.53 9.28
N TYR A 194 24.92 12.51 9.72
CA TYR A 194 24.36 13.79 10.17
C TYR A 194 23.92 14.65 8.99
N ALA A 195 24.73 14.69 7.93
CA ALA A 195 24.35 15.32 6.67
C ALA A 195 23.10 14.63 6.08
N SER A 196 23.09 13.29 6.02
CA SER A 196 21.96 12.50 5.54
C SER A 196 20.67 12.75 6.32
N LEU A 197 20.75 12.87 7.65
CA LEU A 197 19.60 13.20 8.50
C LEU A 197 19.06 14.60 8.17
N GLY A 198 19.95 15.58 8.00
CA GLY A 198 19.59 16.95 7.62
C GLY A 198 18.87 17.00 6.27
N ASP A 199 19.47 16.36 5.25
CA ASP A 199 18.91 16.32 3.89
C ASP A 199 17.58 15.58 3.84
N THR A 200 17.48 14.43 4.50
CA THR A 200 16.25 13.62 4.56
C THR A 200 15.14 14.38 5.30
N HIS A 201 15.47 15.04 6.41
CA HIS A 201 14.52 15.86 7.15
C HIS A 201 14.05 17.05 6.32
N ALA A 202 14.96 17.76 5.65
CA ALA A 202 14.64 18.90 4.79
C ALA A 202 13.70 18.49 3.66
N PHE A 203 14.01 17.40 2.95
CA PHE A 203 13.14 16.85 1.91
C PHE A 203 11.72 16.61 2.43
N TRP A 204 11.59 15.90 3.56
CA TRP A 204 10.27 15.57 4.08
C TRP A 204 9.48 16.80 4.53
N ARG A 205 10.15 17.77 5.18
CA ARG A 205 9.50 19.01 5.60
C ARG A 205 9.01 19.83 4.42
N GLU A 206 9.80 19.92 3.35
CA GLU A 206 9.39 20.57 2.10
C GLU A 206 8.23 19.82 1.45
N TRP A 207 8.34 18.49 1.35
CA TRP A 207 7.31 17.66 0.74
C TRP A 207 5.98 17.75 1.49
N SER A 208 5.98 17.57 2.82
CA SER A 208 4.77 17.61 3.64
C SER A 208 4.13 19.00 3.73
N ALA A 209 4.89 20.07 3.50
CA ALA A 209 4.35 21.44 3.44
C ALA A 209 3.38 21.63 2.26
N CYS A 210 3.43 20.78 1.23
CA CYS A 210 2.47 20.80 0.12
C CYS A 210 1.06 20.33 0.50
N ASN A 211 0.87 19.72 1.68
CA ASN A 211 -0.41 19.16 2.09
C ASN A 211 -1.49 20.24 2.24
N ALA A 212 -2.44 20.26 1.31
CA ALA A 212 -3.56 21.19 1.30
C ALA A 212 -4.75 20.73 2.17
N ALA A 213 -4.68 19.53 2.79
CA ALA A 213 -5.75 19.02 3.63
C ALA A 213 -5.99 19.91 4.87
N GLN A 214 -7.26 20.07 5.24
CA GLN A 214 -7.71 20.87 6.38
C GLN A 214 -8.59 20.03 7.30
N GLY A 215 -9.13 20.65 8.36
CA GLY A 215 -10.12 20.02 9.23
C GLY A 215 -9.55 19.03 10.25
N PRO A 216 -10.42 18.35 11.03
CA PRO A 216 -10.04 17.58 12.22
C PRO A 216 -9.17 16.36 11.91
N TYR A 217 -9.18 15.88 10.66
CA TYR A 217 -8.45 14.68 10.23
C TYR A 217 -7.16 15.00 9.47
N ARG A 218 -6.72 16.27 9.45
CA ARG A 218 -5.50 16.72 8.75
C ARG A 218 -4.28 15.86 9.05
N ASP A 219 -4.02 15.56 10.32
CA ASP A 219 -2.83 14.81 10.73
C ASP A 219 -2.90 13.34 10.30
N ALA A 220 -4.09 12.74 10.31
CA ALA A 220 -4.32 11.40 9.79
C ALA A 220 -4.09 11.34 8.27
N ILE A 221 -4.57 12.35 7.54
CA ILE A 221 -4.34 12.50 6.11
C ILE A 221 -2.85 12.69 5.81
N GLU A 222 -2.16 13.58 6.53
CA GLU A 222 -0.73 13.83 6.35
C GLU A 222 0.09 12.54 6.55
N ARG A 223 -0.18 11.80 7.63
CA ARG A 223 0.49 10.53 7.91
C ARG A 223 0.25 9.50 6.81
N ALA A 224 -0.99 9.36 6.37
CA ALA A 224 -1.36 8.42 5.30
C ALA A 224 -0.67 8.77 3.98
N LEU A 225 -0.63 10.05 3.60
CA LEU A 225 0.03 10.50 2.37
C LEU A 225 1.55 10.29 2.42
N ILE A 226 2.21 10.52 3.56
CA ILE A 226 3.63 10.20 3.70
C ILE A 226 3.86 8.68 3.56
N THR A 227 2.98 7.85 4.13
CA THR A 227 3.08 6.39 3.96
C THR A 227 2.95 6.00 2.49
N VAL A 228 1.97 6.52 1.77
CA VAL A 228 1.81 6.25 0.33
C VAL A 228 3.02 6.78 -0.47
N LYS A 229 3.59 7.92 -0.08
CA LYS A 229 4.84 8.43 -0.67
C LYS A 229 6.02 7.48 -0.47
N LEU A 230 6.13 6.85 0.70
CA LEU A 230 7.14 5.83 0.97
C LEU A 230 6.94 4.54 0.15
N LEU A 231 5.74 4.31 -0.38
CA LEU A 231 5.41 3.20 -1.28
C LEU A 231 5.45 3.61 -2.77
N SER A 232 5.84 4.86 -3.05
CA SER A 232 5.94 5.42 -4.39
C SER A 232 7.39 5.47 -4.84
N SER A 233 7.70 4.80 -5.94
CA SER A 233 9.03 4.81 -6.55
C SER A 233 9.39 6.22 -7.03
N VAL A 234 10.43 6.82 -6.46
CA VAL A 234 10.95 8.13 -6.91
C VAL A 234 11.65 8.03 -8.26
N ARG A 235 12.08 6.83 -8.65
CA ARG A 235 12.76 6.58 -9.93
C ARG A 235 11.76 6.49 -11.09
N THR A 236 10.62 5.85 -10.85
CA THR A 236 9.74 5.41 -11.94
C THR A 236 8.34 5.99 -11.82
N GLY A 237 7.87 6.36 -10.63
CA GLY A 237 6.50 6.82 -10.36
C GLY A 237 5.52 5.69 -10.04
N GLY A 238 5.93 4.43 -10.12
CA GLY A 238 5.10 3.28 -9.74
C GLY A 238 4.84 3.25 -8.24
N ILE A 239 3.64 2.87 -7.83
CA ILE A 239 3.21 2.83 -6.42
C ILE A 239 2.85 1.39 -6.07
N VAL A 240 3.57 0.77 -5.15
CA VAL A 240 3.32 -0.62 -4.77
C VAL A 240 2.11 -0.75 -3.84
N ALA A 241 1.40 -1.88 -3.88
CA ALA A 241 0.26 -2.12 -2.99
C ALA A 241 0.70 -2.23 -1.53
N ALA A 242 1.84 -2.87 -1.27
CA ALA A 242 2.52 -2.87 0.02
C ALA A 242 4.03 -3.14 -0.18
N PRO A 243 4.91 -2.85 0.79
CA PRO A 243 6.32 -3.19 0.68
C PRO A 243 6.59 -4.65 1.05
N THR A 244 5.58 -5.39 1.52
CA THR A 244 5.68 -6.76 2.04
C THR A 244 5.09 -7.81 1.09
N SER A 245 5.46 -9.06 1.37
CA SER A 245 4.84 -10.24 0.76
C SER A 245 4.38 -11.21 1.85
N SER A 246 3.35 -11.99 1.54
CA SER A 246 2.96 -13.20 2.25
C SER A 246 2.62 -13.02 3.73
N LEU A 247 2.18 -11.82 4.10
CA LEU A 247 1.46 -11.64 5.35
C LEU A 247 0.04 -12.18 5.16
N PRO A 248 -0.48 -12.95 6.12
CA PRO A 248 -1.70 -13.71 5.90
C PRO A 248 -2.94 -12.85 6.14
N GLU A 249 -3.89 -12.86 5.20
CA GLU A 249 -5.21 -12.21 5.33
C GLU A 249 -5.95 -12.69 6.58
N ARG A 250 -5.72 -13.93 7.01
CA ARG A 250 -6.13 -14.46 8.31
C ARG A 250 -4.98 -15.19 8.99
N LEU A 251 -4.73 -14.93 10.26
CA LEU A 251 -3.61 -15.53 11.01
C LEU A 251 -3.62 -17.07 10.87
N GLY A 252 -2.48 -17.64 10.46
CA GLY A 252 -2.32 -19.08 10.19
C GLY A 252 -2.96 -19.59 8.89
N GLY A 253 -3.60 -18.72 8.11
CA GLY A 253 -4.27 -19.05 6.85
C GLY A 253 -3.34 -19.22 5.64
N ALA A 254 -3.95 -19.57 4.51
CA ALA A 254 -3.26 -19.83 3.24
C ALA A 254 -3.34 -18.69 2.22
N ARG A 255 -4.07 -17.62 2.55
CA ARG A 255 -4.26 -16.41 1.74
C ARG A 255 -3.12 -15.42 2.01
N ASN A 256 -1.97 -15.71 1.40
CA ASN A 256 -0.69 -15.04 1.67
C ASN A 256 -0.09 -14.63 0.32
N TRP A 257 -0.20 -13.36 -0.04
CA TRP A 257 0.09 -12.85 -1.38
C TRP A 257 1.26 -11.86 -1.40
N ASP A 258 1.98 -11.79 -2.52
CA ASP A 258 3.04 -10.79 -2.72
C ASP A 258 2.44 -9.48 -3.24
N TYR A 259 2.56 -8.41 -2.44
CA TYR A 259 1.95 -7.10 -2.73
C TYR A 259 2.97 -6.04 -3.16
N ARG A 260 4.22 -6.44 -3.45
CA ARG A 260 5.34 -5.54 -3.83
C ARG A 260 5.26 -5.03 -5.26
N PHE A 261 4.09 -5.13 -5.89
CA PHE A 261 3.80 -4.75 -7.25
C PHE A 261 2.83 -3.56 -7.28
N CYS A 262 2.77 -2.88 -8.42
CA CYS A 262 1.85 -1.79 -8.68
C CYS A 262 0.56 -2.31 -9.29
N TRP A 263 -0.51 -2.34 -8.50
CA TRP A 263 -1.86 -2.54 -8.99
C TRP A 263 -2.40 -1.27 -9.63
N LEU A 264 -2.98 -1.39 -10.84
CA LEU A 264 -3.56 -0.24 -11.52
C LEU A 264 -4.72 0.38 -10.73
N ARG A 265 -5.52 -0.47 -10.04
CA ARG A 265 -6.59 -0.06 -9.12
C ARG A 265 -6.07 0.76 -7.94
N ASP A 266 -5.14 0.23 -7.16
CA ASP A 266 -4.68 0.90 -5.94
C ASP A 266 -4.06 2.27 -6.26
N ALA A 267 -3.38 2.33 -7.40
CA ALA A 267 -2.67 3.51 -7.82
C ALA A 267 -3.60 4.57 -8.47
N SER A 268 -4.73 4.19 -9.06
CA SER A 268 -5.77 5.14 -9.54
C SER A 268 -6.36 5.95 -8.38
N PHE A 269 -6.77 5.28 -7.29
CA PHE A 269 -7.29 5.94 -6.10
C PHE A 269 -6.23 6.82 -5.44
N THR A 270 -4.96 6.38 -5.50
CA THR A 270 -3.82 7.13 -4.99
C THR A 270 -3.62 8.45 -5.72
N LEU A 271 -3.68 8.45 -7.06
CA LEU A 271 -3.60 9.67 -7.85
C LEU A 271 -4.67 10.67 -7.43
N ARG A 272 -5.91 10.20 -7.23
CA ARG A 272 -7.01 11.07 -6.79
C ARG A 272 -6.73 11.67 -5.41
N ALA A 273 -6.20 10.89 -4.48
CA ALA A 273 -5.83 11.38 -3.15
C ALA A 273 -4.72 12.44 -3.22
N PHE A 274 -3.63 12.18 -3.95
CA PHE A 274 -2.53 13.14 -4.13
C PHE A 274 -3.00 14.43 -4.79
N ALA A 275 -3.78 14.32 -5.87
CA ALA A 275 -4.27 15.47 -6.61
C ALA A 275 -5.19 16.36 -5.75
N ARG A 276 -6.07 15.78 -4.93
CA ARG A 276 -6.94 16.52 -4.01
C ARG A 276 -6.18 17.17 -2.84
N CYS A 277 -5.07 16.58 -2.41
CA CYS A 277 -4.26 17.10 -1.30
C CYS A 277 -3.09 18.01 -1.73
N GLY A 278 -3.01 18.41 -3.00
CA GLY A 278 -2.01 19.38 -3.49
C GLY A 278 -0.73 18.76 -4.05
N TYR A 279 -0.57 17.44 -4.03
CA TYR A 279 0.62 16.71 -4.49
C TYR A 279 0.61 16.46 -6.00
N ARG A 280 0.48 17.53 -6.80
CA ARG A 280 0.34 17.45 -8.27
C ARG A 280 1.54 16.79 -8.95
N ALA A 281 2.75 17.01 -8.44
CA ALA A 281 3.96 16.38 -8.98
C ALA A 281 3.97 14.85 -8.77
N GLU A 282 3.41 14.34 -7.67
CA GLU A 282 3.27 12.89 -7.46
C GLU A 282 2.24 12.30 -8.43
N ALA A 283 1.09 12.96 -8.57
CA ALA A 283 0.07 12.57 -9.53
C ALA A 283 0.61 12.56 -10.98
N ALA A 284 1.48 13.51 -11.33
CA ALA A 284 2.10 13.59 -12.66
C ALA A 284 3.03 12.41 -12.91
N ARG A 285 3.95 12.14 -11.97
CA ARG A 285 4.88 11.01 -12.08
C ARG A 285 4.15 9.68 -12.19
N TRP A 286 3.07 9.50 -11.44
CA TRP A 286 2.26 8.29 -11.56
C TRP A 286 1.57 8.17 -12.91
N ARG A 287 0.94 9.25 -13.41
CA ARG A 287 0.33 9.25 -14.76
C ARG A 287 1.37 8.87 -15.82
N ASP A 288 2.55 9.47 -15.75
CA ASP A 288 3.63 9.19 -16.70
C ASP A 288 4.11 7.74 -16.57
N TRP A 289 4.17 7.20 -15.35
CA TRP A 289 4.43 5.78 -15.12
C TRP A 289 3.36 4.89 -15.76
N LEU A 290 2.08 5.20 -15.54
CA LEU A 290 0.96 4.44 -16.07
C LEU A 290 1.06 4.36 -17.59
N VAL A 291 1.16 5.51 -18.26
CA VAL A 291 1.27 5.57 -19.74
C VAL A 291 2.42 4.70 -20.24
N ARG A 292 3.59 4.72 -19.59
CA ARG A 292 4.73 3.87 -19.97
C ARG A 292 4.50 2.38 -19.67
N ALA A 293 3.93 2.03 -18.53
CA ALA A 293 3.70 0.65 -18.12
C ALA A 293 2.70 -0.06 -19.03
N ILE A 294 1.69 0.68 -19.51
CA ILE A 294 0.62 0.15 -20.37
C ILE A 294 0.77 0.54 -21.85
N ALA A 295 1.93 1.06 -22.26
CA ALA A 295 2.28 1.37 -23.65
C ALA A 295 2.48 0.08 -24.48
N ASP A 296 1.39 -0.67 -24.67
CA ASP A 296 1.32 -1.92 -25.41
C ASP A 296 -0.06 -2.04 -26.09
N HIS A 297 -0.31 -3.14 -26.78
CA HIS A 297 -1.62 -3.46 -27.32
C HIS A 297 -2.69 -3.45 -26.19
N PRO A 298 -3.85 -2.81 -26.35
CA PRO A 298 -4.89 -2.74 -25.30
C PRO A 298 -5.29 -4.10 -24.71
N ALA A 299 -5.32 -5.16 -25.53
CA ALA A 299 -5.61 -6.53 -25.08
C ALA A 299 -4.52 -7.16 -24.17
N GLN A 300 -3.38 -6.50 -24.02
CA GLN A 300 -2.27 -6.91 -23.15
C GLN A 300 -2.25 -6.10 -21.84
N LEU A 301 -3.29 -5.31 -21.54
CA LEU A 301 -3.42 -4.63 -20.24
C LEU A 301 -3.46 -5.67 -19.12
N ARG A 302 -2.63 -5.46 -18.09
CA ARG A 302 -2.56 -6.34 -16.91
C ARG A 302 -3.10 -5.64 -15.68
N VAL A 303 -3.44 -6.45 -14.69
CA VAL A 303 -3.89 -5.97 -13.38
C VAL A 303 -2.77 -5.28 -12.60
N LEU A 304 -1.57 -5.86 -12.67
CA LEU A 304 -0.41 -5.44 -11.90
C LEU A 304 0.89 -5.48 -12.72
N TYR A 305 1.85 -4.66 -12.29
CA TYR A 305 3.17 -4.49 -12.89
C TYR A 305 4.24 -4.36 -11.81
N GLY A 306 5.51 -4.64 -12.13
CA GLY A 306 6.65 -4.25 -11.29
C GLY A 306 6.70 -2.74 -11.05
N ALA A 307 7.43 -2.30 -10.03
CA ALA A 307 7.53 -0.87 -9.71
C ALA A 307 8.11 -0.05 -10.87
N ASP A 308 8.89 -0.67 -11.74
CA ASP A 308 9.45 -0.11 -12.97
C ASP A 308 8.53 -0.20 -14.20
N GLY A 309 7.34 -0.79 -14.05
CA GLY A 309 6.42 -1.08 -15.15
C GLY A 309 6.69 -2.42 -15.84
N SER A 310 7.62 -3.23 -15.32
CA SER A 310 7.91 -4.55 -15.88
C SER A 310 6.74 -5.52 -15.67
N ARG A 311 6.70 -6.54 -16.52
CA ARG A 311 5.63 -7.54 -16.58
C ARG A 311 5.98 -8.83 -15.83
N ARG A 312 7.07 -8.86 -15.06
CA ARG A 312 7.53 -10.08 -14.38
C ARG A 312 6.90 -10.14 -13.00
N ALA A 313 6.04 -11.13 -12.79
CA ALA A 313 5.37 -11.37 -11.51
C ALA A 313 5.05 -12.86 -11.32
N ASP A 314 5.87 -13.75 -11.88
CA ASP A 314 5.64 -15.19 -11.82
C ASP A 314 5.57 -15.65 -10.36
N GLU A 315 4.42 -16.20 -9.97
CA GLU A 315 4.17 -16.67 -8.62
C GLU A 315 4.89 -17.99 -8.36
N TRP A 316 5.62 -18.09 -7.25
CA TRP A 316 6.22 -19.31 -6.75
C TRP A 316 6.18 -19.38 -5.22
N GLN A 317 6.32 -20.58 -4.66
CA GLN A 317 6.24 -20.81 -3.22
C GLN A 317 7.62 -21.05 -2.60
N ALA A 318 7.92 -20.31 -1.54
CA ALA A 318 9.18 -20.35 -0.80
C ALA A 318 9.11 -21.32 0.39
N ALA A 319 9.21 -22.62 0.11
CA ALA A 319 9.10 -23.68 1.13
C ALA A 319 10.16 -23.63 2.25
N HIS A 320 11.25 -22.88 2.06
CA HIS A 320 12.30 -22.70 3.08
C HIS A 320 11.97 -21.63 4.12
N LEU A 321 10.91 -20.84 3.90
CA LEU A 321 10.45 -19.81 4.83
C LEU A 321 9.29 -20.36 5.67
N ALA A 322 9.37 -20.14 6.98
CA ALA A 322 8.40 -20.67 7.94
C ALA A 322 7.01 -20.01 7.85
N GLY A 323 6.91 -18.83 7.23
CA GLY A 323 5.68 -18.04 7.18
C GLY A 323 5.48 -17.20 8.42
N TYR A 324 4.73 -16.10 8.27
CA TYR A 324 4.39 -15.24 9.40
C TYR A 324 3.51 -16.02 10.38
N GLU A 325 3.99 -16.21 11.62
CA GLU A 325 3.34 -17.04 12.64
C GLU A 325 2.96 -18.45 12.14
N GLY A 326 3.74 -19.01 11.21
CA GLY A 326 3.51 -20.33 10.63
C GLY A 326 2.50 -20.39 9.47
N ALA A 327 1.97 -19.25 9.02
CA ALA A 327 1.05 -19.18 7.89
C ALA A 327 1.73 -19.60 6.57
N GLN A 328 1.16 -20.58 5.88
CA GLN A 328 1.71 -21.18 4.67
C GLN A 328 0.66 -21.25 3.55
N PRO A 329 1.07 -21.17 2.28
CA PRO A 329 2.45 -21.07 1.81
C PRO A 329 2.97 -19.62 1.84
N VAL A 330 4.29 -19.44 1.83
CA VAL A 330 4.94 -18.16 1.52
C VAL A 330 5.09 -18.04 0.01
N ARG A 331 4.54 -16.99 -0.60
CA ARG A 331 4.56 -16.74 -2.04
C ARG A 331 5.43 -15.53 -2.42
N PHE A 332 6.05 -15.60 -3.57
CA PHE A 332 6.67 -14.43 -4.21
C PHE A 332 6.23 -14.38 -5.67
N GLY A 333 6.01 -13.17 -6.17
CA GLY A 333 5.21 -12.98 -7.38
C GLY A 333 3.71 -13.12 -7.10
N ASN A 334 2.89 -12.85 -8.12
CA ASN A 334 1.44 -12.85 -7.98
C ASN A 334 0.76 -13.33 -9.26
N ALA A 335 -0.01 -14.41 -9.15
CA ALA A 335 -0.68 -15.04 -10.29
C ALA A 335 -1.74 -14.14 -10.96
N ALA A 336 -2.24 -13.09 -10.27
CA ALA A 336 -3.18 -12.13 -10.86
C ALA A 336 -2.60 -11.39 -12.07
N ALA A 337 -1.28 -11.37 -12.25
CA ALA A 337 -0.62 -10.78 -13.41
C ALA A 337 -1.07 -11.35 -14.77
N GLY A 338 -1.61 -12.57 -14.79
CA GLY A 338 -2.15 -13.23 -15.98
C GLY A 338 -3.67 -13.18 -16.13
N GLN A 339 -4.39 -12.57 -15.18
CA GLN A 339 -5.85 -12.51 -15.18
C GLN A 339 -6.39 -11.42 -16.12
N LEU A 340 -7.63 -11.60 -16.58
CA LEU A 340 -8.38 -10.55 -17.26
C LEU A 340 -9.23 -9.82 -16.22
N GLN A 341 -9.10 -8.51 -16.14
CA GLN A 341 -9.97 -7.69 -15.30
C GLN A 341 -10.54 -6.55 -16.11
N LEU A 342 -11.86 -6.54 -16.22
CA LEU A 342 -12.56 -5.49 -16.95
C LEU A 342 -12.66 -4.21 -16.12
N ASP A 343 -12.62 -4.32 -14.78
CA ASP A 343 -12.65 -3.19 -13.86
C ASP A 343 -11.43 -2.27 -13.99
N VAL A 344 -10.26 -2.82 -14.31
CA VAL A 344 -9.00 -2.08 -14.50
C VAL A 344 -9.13 -0.97 -15.56
N TYR A 345 -9.96 -1.16 -16.59
CA TYR A 345 -10.20 -0.10 -17.59
C TYR A 345 -10.90 1.12 -16.98
N GLY A 346 -11.87 0.88 -16.09
CA GLY A 346 -12.54 1.94 -15.34
C GLY A 346 -11.57 2.69 -14.42
N GLU A 347 -10.68 1.95 -13.76
CA GLU A 347 -9.65 2.53 -12.89
C GLU A 347 -8.68 3.43 -13.66
N VAL A 348 -8.16 2.95 -14.80
CA VAL A 348 -7.22 3.67 -15.66
C VAL A 348 -7.87 4.92 -16.24
N LEU A 349 -9.04 4.79 -16.88
CA LEU A 349 -9.72 5.91 -17.53
C LEU A 349 -10.22 6.93 -16.51
N GLY A 350 -10.69 6.48 -15.35
CA GLY A 350 -11.06 7.33 -14.23
C GLY A 350 -9.88 8.12 -13.67
N ALA A 351 -8.72 7.47 -13.49
CA ALA A 351 -7.51 8.15 -13.02
C ALA A 351 -7.05 9.24 -13.99
N LEU A 352 -7.04 8.96 -15.29
CA LEU A 352 -6.64 9.93 -16.32
C LEU A 352 -7.61 11.11 -16.40
N TYR A 353 -8.92 10.87 -16.30
CA TYR A 353 -9.92 11.94 -16.19
C TYR A 353 -9.68 12.81 -14.95
N HIS A 354 -9.50 12.20 -13.78
CA HIS A 354 -9.22 12.93 -12.54
C HIS A 354 -7.90 13.71 -12.62
N ALA A 355 -6.86 13.16 -13.24
CA ALA A 355 -5.60 13.86 -13.48
C ALA A 355 -5.85 15.19 -14.22
N ARG A 356 -6.57 15.15 -15.35
CA ARG A 356 -6.90 16.38 -16.10
C ARG A 356 -7.75 17.36 -15.29
N ARG A 357 -8.76 16.87 -14.56
CA ARG A 357 -9.61 17.71 -13.67
C ARG A 357 -8.81 18.43 -12.60
N HIS A 358 -7.71 17.85 -12.16
CA HIS A 358 -6.77 18.45 -11.22
C HIS A 358 -5.59 19.14 -11.91
N GLY A 359 -5.78 19.63 -13.14
CA GLY A 359 -4.87 20.55 -13.81
C GLY A 359 -3.51 19.95 -14.16
N LEU A 360 -3.40 18.62 -14.25
CA LEU A 360 -2.22 18.02 -14.86
C LEU A 360 -2.16 18.38 -16.35
N PRO A 361 -0.97 18.68 -16.91
CA PRO A 361 -0.84 19.16 -18.28
C PRO A 361 -1.52 18.22 -19.29
N PRO A 362 -2.14 18.77 -20.35
CA PRO A 362 -2.63 17.96 -21.45
C PRO A 362 -1.54 17.05 -21.98
N ASP A 363 -1.93 15.81 -22.31
CA ASP A 363 -1.05 14.77 -22.82
C ASP A 363 -1.80 14.05 -23.95
N ASP A 364 -1.34 14.28 -25.17
CA ASP A 364 -1.94 13.72 -26.39
C ASP A 364 -1.75 12.20 -26.47
N ASP A 365 -0.64 11.68 -25.94
CA ASP A 365 -0.37 10.24 -25.89
C ASP A 365 -1.31 9.56 -24.89
N ALA A 366 -1.54 10.17 -23.73
CA ALA A 366 -2.54 9.70 -22.77
C ALA A 366 -3.94 9.69 -23.38
N TRP A 367 -4.32 10.71 -24.17
CA TRP A 367 -5.62 10.73 -24.85
C TRP A 367 -5.73 9.65 -25.94
N LEU A 368 -4.69 9.44 -26.74
CA LEU A 368 -4.67 8.36 -27.73
C LEU A 368 -4.83 6.99 -27.07
N LEU A 369 -4.12 6.77 -25.96
CA LEU A 369 -4.21 5.56 -25.14
C LEU A 369 -5.62 5.34 -24.61
N GLU A 370 -6.27 6.36 -24.04
CA GLU A 370 -7.66 6.28 -23.56
C GLU A 370 -8.62 5.83 -24.64
N ARG A 371 -8.51 6.42 -25.84
CA ARG A 371 -9.36 6.04 -26.98
C ARG A 371 -9.14 4.59 -27.39
N ARG A 372 -7.88 4.14 -27.47
CA ARG A 372 -7.55 2.75 -27.84
C ARG A 372 -8.04 1.75 -26.80
N LEU A 373 -7.91 2.07 -25.51
CA LEU A 373 -8.44 1.26 -24.42
C LEU A 373 -9.96 1.15 -24.50
N LEU A 374 -10.64 2.26 -24.72
CA LEU A 374 -12.10 2.28 -24.79
C LEU A 374 -12.64 1.56 -26.04
N GLU A 375 -11.99 1.75 -27.20
CA GLU A 375 -12.32 1.02 -28.44
C GLU A 375 -12.17 -0.49 -28.27
N HIS A 376 -11.14 -0.94 -27.55
CA HIS A 376 -10.98 -2.36 -27.22
C HIS A 376 -12.00 -2.82 -26.17
N LEU A 377 -12.24 -2.05 -25.12
CA LEU A 377 -13.22 -2.40 -24.09
C LEU A 377 -14.61 -2.62 -24.69
N ALA A 378 -14.99 -1.82 -25.70
CA ALA A 378 -16.24 -1.98 -26.42
C ALA A 378 -16.39 -3.37 -27.09
N THR A 379 -15.29 -4.06 -27.39
CA THR A 379 -15.33 -5.42 -27.99
C THR A 379 -15.42 -6.53 -26.96
N ILE A 380 -14.89 -6.34 -25.75
CA ILE A 380 -14.74 -7.41 -24.74
C ILE A 380 -15.64 -7.25 -23.51
N TRP A 381 -16.33 -6.12 -23.33
CA TRP A 381 -16.99 -5.83 -22.03
C TRP A 381 -18.04 -6.85 -21.57
N ARG A 382 -18.59 -7.68 -22.47
CA ARG A 382 -19.56 -8.75 -22.13
C ARG A 382 -18.90 -10.06 -21.67
N GLU A 383 -17.59 -10.19 -21.85
CA GLU A 383 -16.83 -11.36 -21.44
C GLU A 383 -16.85 -11.50 -19.91
N PRO A 384 -16.78 -12.73 -19.38
CA PRO A 384 -16.51 -12.93 -17.96
C PRO A 384 -15.04 -12.61 -17.66
N ASP A 385 -14.76 -12.21 -16.42
CA ASP A 385 -13.45 -11.77 -15.92
C ASP A 385 -13.21 -12.28 -14.49
N GLU A 386 -12.02 -12.06 -13.93
CA GLU A 386 -11.65 -12.54 -12.58
C GLU A 386 -12.04 -11.56 -11.45
N GLY A 387 -12.64 -10.41 -11.81
CA GLY A 387 -13.20 -9.43 -10.87
C GLY A 387 -12.16 -8.72 -10.01
N ILE A 388 -12.61 -7.71 -9.27
CA ILE A 388 -11.74 -6.85 -8.44
C ILE A 388 -10.94 -7.62 -7.38
N TRP A 389 -11.47 -8.74 -6.89
CA TRP A 389 -10.83 -9.59 -5.87
C TRP A 389 -9.98 -10.72 -6.44
N GLU A 390 -9.72 -10.74 -7.75
CA GLU A 390 -8.73 -11.64 -8.36
C GLU A 390 -9.02 -13.13 -8.12
N VAL A 391 -10.30 -13.50 -8.20
CA VAL A 391 -10.73 -14.82 -7.75
C VAL A 391 -10.00 -15.93 -8.51
N ARG A 392 -9.66 -16.99 -7.79
CA ARG A 392 -9.03 -18.21 -8.32
C ARG A 392 -10.05 -19.27 -8.74
N SER A 393 -11.34 -19.00 -8.59
CA SER A 393 -12.45 -19.87 -9.02
C SER A 393 -12.75 -19.80 -10.53
N GLY A 394 -12.10 -18.88 -11.26
CA GLY A 394 -12.28 -18.68 -12.69
C GLY A 394 -13.11 -17.44 -13.02
N ARG A 395 -13.41 -17.28 -14.31
CA ARG A 395 -14.04 -16.06 -14.82
C ARG A 395 -15.56 -16.07 -14.65
N HIS A 396 -16.11 -14.96 -14.15
CA HIS A 396 -17.54 -14.71 -14.02
C HIS A 396 -17.93 -13.34 -14.56
N ARG A 397 -19.23 -13.07 -14.72
CA ARG A 397 -19.72 -11.72 -15.02
C ARG A 397 -20.01 -10.99 -13.72
N PHE A 398 -18.97 -10.41 -13.13
CA PHE A 398 -19.08 -9.65 -11.90
C PHE A 398 -19.83 -8.33 -12.11
N THR A 399 -20.77 -8.03 -11.22
CA THR A 399 -21.55 -6.79 -11.28
C THR A 399 -20.63 -5.57 -11.15
N SER A 400 -19.68 -5.61 -10.22
CA SER A 400 -18.71 -4.53 -10.01
C SER A 400 -17.81 -4.30 -11.24
N SER A 401 -17.39 -5.36 -11.93
CA SER A 401 -16.65 -5.22 -13.19
C SER A 401 -17.45 -4.46 -14.25
N LYS A 402 -18.74 -4.77 -14.43
CA LYS A 402 -19.59 -4.07 -15.41
C LYS A 402 -19.91 -2.63 -15.00
N VAL A 403 -20.03 -2.36 -13.71
CA VAL A 403 -20.09 -0.98 -13.17
C VAL A 403 -18.83 -0.19 -13.56
N MET A 404 -17.66 -0.81 -13.45
CA MET A 404 -16.39 -0.17 -13.80
C MET A 404 -16.20 -0.01 -15.32
N VAL A 405 -16.76 -0.90 -16.15
CA VAL A 405 -16.87 -0.68 -17.60
C VAL A 405 -17.68 0.60 -17.89
N TRP A 406 -18.84 0.76 -17.24
CA TRP A 406 -19.65 1.99 -17.38
C TRP A 406 -18.85 3.22 -16.95
N ALA A 407 -18.16 3.15 -15.81
CA ALA A 407 -17.33 4.23 -15.30
C ALA A 407 -16.19 4.60 -16.26
N ALA A 408 -15.63 3.63 -16.98
CA ALA A 408 -14.61 3.84 -18.00
C ALA A 408 -15.14 4.71 -19.15
N ILE A 409 -16.31 4.35 -19.68
CA ILE A 409 -16.96 5.07 -20.79
C ILE A 409 -17.33 6.50 -20.37
N GLU A 410 -17.88 6.67 -19.18
CA GLU A 410 -18.23 7.99 -18.65
C GLU A 410 -16.99 8.85 -18.41
N SER A 411 -15.92 8.29 -17.85
CA SER A 411 -14.67 9.01 -17.61
C SER A 411 -14.05 9.52 -18.92
N ALA A 412 -13.98 8.68 -19.95
CA ALA A 412 -13.51 9.08 -21.27
C ALA A 412 -14.42 10.14 -21.91
N SER A 413 -15.75 9.98 -21.79
CA SER A 413 -16.73 10.95 -22.29
C SER A 413 -16.60 12.31 -21.61
N ASN A 414 -16.35 12.31 -20.30
CA ASN A 414 -16.13 13.52 -19.52
C ASN A 414 -14.79 14.17 -19.86
N SER A 415 -13.73 13.38 -20.08
CA SER A 415 -12.45 13.88 -20.62
C SER A 415 -12.66 14.60 -21.96
N ALA A 416 -13.40 14.01 -22.90
CA ALA A 416 -13.68 14.63 -24.19
C ALA A 416 -14.47 15.95 -24.06
N ARG A 417 -15.55 15.95 -23.27
CA ARG A 417 -16.40 17.13 -23.08
C ARG A 417 -15.67 18.27 -22.35
N ALA A 418 -14.96 17.96 -21.28
CA ALA A 418 -14.35 18.97 -20.41
C ALA A 418 -13.04 19.55 -20.96
N PHE A 419 -12.30 18.80 -21.79
CA PHE A 419 -10.98 19.20 -22.28
C PHE A 419 -10.90 19.35 -23.80
N GLY A 420 -12.03 19.31 -24.50
CA GLY A 420 -12.12 19.62 -25.94
C GLY A 420 -11.53 18.55 -26.85
N HIS A 421 -11.37 17.30 -26.37
CA HIS A 421 -10.87 16.22 -27.21
C HIS A 421 -11.95 15.71 -28.18
N ARG A 422 -11.54 15.39 -29.41
CA ARG A 422 -12.44 14.81 -30.43
C ARG A 422 -12.74 13.35 -30.10
N ALA A 423 -14.01 13.02 -29.93
CA ALA A 423 -14.51 11.68 -29.64
C ALA A 423 -15.90 11.44 -30.27
N PRO A 424 -16.26 10.19 -30.60
CA PRO A 424 -17.61 9.84 -31.06
C PRO A 424 -18.59 9.75 -29.89
N LEU A 425 -18.90 10.89 -29.25
CA LEU A 425 -19.68 10.99 -28.01
C LEU A 425 -21.05 10.29 -28.08
N ASP A 426 -21.73 10.34 -29.23
CA ASP A 426 -23.02 9.66 -29.40
C ASP A 426 -22.89 8.13 -29.34
N ALA A 427 -21.79 7.58 -29.86
CA ALA A 427 -21.53 6.14 -29.79
C ALA A 427 -21.19 5.73 -28.34
N TRP A 428 -20.34 6.51 -27.66
CA TRP A 428 -19.97 6.25 -26.27
C TRP A 428 -21.18 6.35 -25.34
N ARG A 429 -22.08 7.32 -25.54
CA ARG A 429 -23.33 7.39 -24.77
C ARG A 429 -24.18 6.13 -24.94
N ARG A 430 -24.33 5.64 -26.18
CA ARG A 430 -25.07 4.38 -26.43
C ARG A 430 -24.41 3.19 -25.75
N TRP A 431 -23.09 3.10 -25.74
CA TRP A 431 -22.37 2.04 -25.02
C TRP A 431 -22.60 2.13 -23.51
N ALA A 432 -22.51 3.33 -22.92
CA ALA A 432 -22.79 3.52 -21.50
C ALA A 432 -24.24 3.15 -21.15
N ASP A 433 -25.21 3.59 -21.95
CA ASP A 433 -26.63 3.25 -21.77
C ASP A 433 -26.85 1.73 -21.84
N GLU A 434 -26.18 1.04 -22.77
CA GLU A 434 -26.26 -0.41 -22.93
C GLU A 434 -25.66 -1.16 -21.73
N VAL A 435 -24.46 -0.79 -21.28
CA VAL A 435 -23.82 -1.40 -20.10
C VAL A 435 -24.67 -1.16 -18.85
N ARG A 436 -25.19 0.06 -18.67
CA ARG A 436 -26.06 0.38 -17.54
C ARG A 436 -27.34 -0.46 -17.56
N ALA A 437 -27.98 -0.60 -18.73
CA ALA A 437 -29.16 -1.45 -18.87
C ALA A 437 -28.86 -2.91 -18.55
N ASP A 438 -27.72 -3.43 -19.00
CA ASP A 438 -27.25 -4.78 -18.72
C ASP A 438 -27.02 -5.02 -17.20
N VAL A 439 -26.34 -4.09 -16.52
CA VAL A 439 -26.13 -4.16 -15.06
C VAL A 439 -27.46 -4.13 -14.30
N LEU A 440 -28.40 -3.28 -14.70
CA LEU A 440 -29.71 -3.20 -14.06
C LEU A 440 -30.57 -4.45 -14.31
N ALA A 441 -30.42 -5.10 -15.46
CA ALA A 441 -31.17 -6.30 -15.80
C ALA A 441 -30.61 -7.56 -15.11
N HIS A 442 -29.28 -7.67 -15.02
CA HIS A 442 -28.61 -8.92 -14.62
C HIS A 442 -27.87 -8.83 -13.28
N GLY A 443 -27.39 -7.65 -12.89
CA GLY A 443 -26.71 -7.43 -11.61
C GLY A 443 -27.67 -7.16 -10.44
N TYR A 444 -28.92 -6.76 -10.71
CA TYR A 444 -29.94 -6.55 -9.68
C TYR A 444 -30.86 -7.76 -9.54
N HIS A 445 -30.81 -8.42 -8.39
CA HIS A 445 -31.62 -9.61 -8.13
C HIS A 445 -32.98 -9.24 -7.54
N ALA A 446 -34.00 -9.13 -8.40
CA ALA A 446 -35.33 -8.62 -8.05
C ALA A 446 -36.01 -9.35 -6.87
N ARG A 447 -35.83 -10.66 -6.73
CA ARG A 447 -36.42 -11.43 -5.61
C ARG A 447 -35.76 -11.13 -4.26
N LEU A 448 -34.47 -10.76 -4.27
CA LEU A 448 -33.73 -10.40 -3.05
C LEU A 448 -33.79 -8.89 -2.78
N GLY A 449 -34.19 -8.09 -3.78
CA GLY A 449 -34.31 -6.64 -3.64
C GLY A 449 -32.97 -5.92 -3.53
N ARG A 450 -31.88 -6.50 -4.04
CA ARG A 450 -30.51 -5.94 -3.95
C ARG A 450 -29.66 -6.31 -5.16
N PHE A 451 -28.56 -5.59 -5.35
CA PHE A 451 -27.49 -6.03 -6.24
C PHE A 451 -26.77 -7.25 -5.67
N VAL A 452 -26.23 -8.07 -6.56
CA VAL A 452 -25.48 -9.30 -6.27
C VAL A 452 -24.07 -9.23 -6.84
N ASP A 453 -23.17 -10.04 -6.29
CA ASP A 453 -21.75 -10.13 -6.68
C ASP A 453 -21.53 -10.37 -8.18
N ARG A 454 -22.28 -11.31 -8.76
CA ARG A 454 -22.21 -11.71 -10.18
C ARG A 454 -23.59 -12.03 -10.74
N TYR A 455 -23.74 -11.93 -12.06
CA TYR A 455 -25.03 -12.01 -12.75
C TYR A 455 -25.77 -13.34 -12.58
N ASP A 456 -25.03 -14.44 -12.43
CA ASP A 456 -25.55 -15.79 -12.25
C ASP A 456 -25.55 -16.24 -10.78
N GLY A 457 -25.28 -15.32 -9.84
CA GLY A 457 -25.20 -15.58 -8.41
C GLY A 457 -26.27 -14.85 -7.60
N ASP A 458 -26.29 -15.16 -6.30
CA ASP A 458 -27.08 -14.51 -5.27
C ASP A 458 -26.21 -13.95 -4.12
N GLY A 459 -24.89 -13.98 -4.30
CA GLY A 459 -23.91 -13.53 -3.33
C GLY A 459 -23.97 -12.03 -3.06
N LEU A 460 -23.28 -11.60 -2.01
CA LEU A 460 -23.14 -10.21 -1.65
C LEU A 460 -21.66 -9.87 -1.51
N ASP A 461 -21.29 -8.69 -2.00
CA ASP A 461 -19.91 -8.24 -2.09
C ASP A 461 -19.82 -6.73 -1.81
N ALA A 462 -18.80 -6.32 -1.05
CA ALA A 462 -18.56 -4.94 -0.68
C ALA A 462 -18.21 -4.05 -1.89
N SER A 463 -17.71 -4.61 -2.99
CA SER A 463 -17.45 -3.89 -4.24
C SER A 463 -18.73 -3.34 -4.89
N LEU A 464 -19.92 -3.77 -4.47
CA LEU A 464 -21.18 -3.14 -4.88
C LEU A 464 -21.31 -1.69 -4.39
N LEU A 465 -20.52 -1.26 -3.40
CA LEU A 465 -20.38 0.14 -3.01
C LEU A 465 -19.78 1.01 -4.12
N LEU A 466 -19.14 0.41 -5.14
CA LEU A 466 -18.66 1.13 -6.32
C LEU A 466 -19.81 1.68 -7.17
N ILE A 467 -21.03 1.15 -7.07
CA ILE A 467 -22.21 1.66 -7.80
C ILE A 467 -22.45 3.15 -7.51
N PRO A 468 -22.63 3.57 -6.24
CA PRO A 468 -22.74 5.00 -5.93
C PRO A 468 -21.40 5.73 -6.05
N LEU A 469 -20.27 5.12 -5.69
CA LEU A 469 -18.97 5.82 -5.71
C LEU A 469 -18.51 6.20 -7.12
N THR A 470 -18.91 5.46 -8.15
CA THR A 470 -18.68 5.79 -9.57
C THR A 470 -19.72 6.73 -10.14
N GLY A 471 -20.87 6.89 -9.46
CA GLY A 471 -21.99 7.69 -9.93
C GLY A 471 -22.94 6.97 -10.90
N MET A 472 -22.84 5.65 -11.07
CA MET A 472 -23.74 4.90 -11.96
C MET A 472 -25.20 4.99 -11.51
N LEU A 473 -25.41 4.97 -10.19
CA LEU A 473 -26.68 5.27 -9.54
C LEU A 473 -26.43 6.20 -8.34
N ASP A 474 -27.42 7.02 -8.01
CA ASP A 474 -27.36 7.86 -6.82
C ASP A 474 -27.37 6.98 -5.55
N ALA A 475 -26.68 7.43 -4.49
CA ALA A 475 -26.63 6.70 -3.23
C ALA A 475 -28.02 6.54 -2.55
N SER A 476 -28.97 7.43 -2.87
CA SER A 476 -30.36 7.35 -2.43
C SER A 476 -31.26 6.52 -3.35
N ASP A 477 -30.76 5.96 -4.45
CA ASP A 477 -31.53 5.03 -5.29
C ASP A 477 -32.01 3.85 -4.40
N PRO A 478 -33.30 3.48 -4.40
CA PRO A 478 -33.82 2.43 -3.52
C PRO A 478 -33.07 1.10 -3.64
N ARG A 479 -32.56 0.78 -4.83
CA ARG A 479 -31.79 -0.46 -5.05
C ARG A 479 -30.42 -0.38 -4.40
N VAL A 480 -29.77 0.80 -4.44
CA VAL A 480 -28.49 1.04 -3.79
C VAL A 480 -28.66 1.04 -2.27
N ALA A 481 -29.66 1.77 -1.76
CA ALA A 481 -29.98 1.80 -0.33
C ALA A 481 -30.26 0.39 0.23
N ALA A 482 -31.05 -0.42 -0.47
CA ALA A 482 -31.31 -1.81 -0.09
C ALA A 482 -30.06 -2.70 -0.13
N THR A 483 -29.16 -2.45 -1.08
CA THR A 483 -27.87 -3.17 -1.17
C THR A 483 -26.94 -2.79 -0.02
N VAL A 484 -26.84 -1.49 0.32
CA VAL A 484 -26.09 -1.03 1.51
C VAL A 484 -26.66 -1.66 2.78
N ALA A 485 -27.98 -1.67 2.94
CA ALA A 485 -28.63 -2.32 4.08
C ALA A 485 -28.38 -3.83 4.13
N ALA A 486 -28.19 -4.50 2.98
CA ALA A 486 -27.75 -5.90 2.95
C ALA A 486 -26.29 -6.05 3.40
N ILE A 487 -25.39 -5.18 2.93
CA ILE A 487 -23.97 -5.18 3.34
C ILE A 487 -23.87 -4.99 4.85
N GLU A 488 -24.66 -4.09 5.42
CA GLU A 488 -24.70 -3.85 6.87
C GLU A 488 -25.11 -5.09 7.66
N ARG A 489 -26.18 -5.77 7.23
CA ARG A 489 -26.69 -6.95 7.93
C ARG A 489 -25.79 -8.17 7.76
N GLU A 490 -25.22 -8.35 6.57
CA GLU A 490 -24.62 -9.61 6.17
C GLU A 490 -23.09 -9.56 6.18
N LEU A 491 -22.44 -8.44 5.88
CA LEU A 491 -20.97 -8.35 5.78
C LEU A 491 -20.29 -7.67 6.96
N LEU A 492 -21.01 -6.90 7.80
CA LEU A 492 -20.41 -6.33 9.00
C LEU A 492 -20.18 -7.41 10.06
N VAL A 493 -18.93 -7.54 10.50
CA VAL A 493 -18.52 -8.35 11.65
C VAL A 493 -17.85 -7.43 12.65
N ASP A 494 -18.43 -7.34 13.85
CA ASP A 494 -18.07 -6.32 14.83
C ASP A 494 -17.94 -4.93 14.18
N GLY A 495 -18.94 -4.52 13.39
CA GLY A 495 -18.99 -3.21 12.73
C GLY A 495 -17.93 -2.92 11.67
N LEU A 496 -17.13 -3.91 11.24
CA LEU A 496 -16.20 -3.79 10.12
C LEU A 496 -16.63 -4.71 8.96
N PRO A 497 -16.59 -4.25 7.69
CA PRO A 497 -17.05 -5.06 6.57
C PRO A 497 -16.00 -6.08 6.10
N LEU A 498 -16.44 -7.31 5.85
CA LEU A 498 -15.73 -8.28 4.99
C LEU A 498 -15.84 -7.85 3.52
N ARG A 499 -14.97 -8.38 2.62
CA ARG A 499 -15.19 -8.23 1.17
C ARG A 499 -16.46 -8.96 0.75
N TYR A 500 -16.57 -10.21 1.20
CA TYR A 500 -17.69 -11.12 1.02
C TYR A 500 -17.63 -12.20 2.10
N ARG A 501 -18.61 -13.10 2.17
CA ARG A 501 -18.52 -14.31 3.00
C ARG A 501 -18.09 -15.50 2.15
N SER A 502 -16.97 -16.14 2.49
CA SER A 502 -16.45 -17.31 1.77
C SER A 502 -17.45 -18.49 1.72
N SER A 503 -18.41 -18.56 2.66
CA SER A 503 -19.49 -19.55 2.64
C SER A 503 -20.51 -19.37 1.51
N HIS A 504 -20.60 -18.17 0.94
CA HIS A 504 -21.55 -17.80 -0.11
C HIS A 504 -20.87 -17.30 -1.39
N PHE A 505 -19.59 -16.99 -1.33
CA PHE A 505 -18.78 -16.52 -2.45
C PHE A 505 -17.61 -17.48 -2.67
N ALA A 506 -17.68 -18.26 -3.74
CA ALA A 506 -16.62 -19.19 -4.12
C ALA A 506 -15.51 -18.43 -4.87
N ASP A 507 -14.50 -17.95 -4.14
CA ASP A 507 -13.33 -17.26 -4.70
C ASP A 507 -12.21 -18.21 -5.11
N GLY A 508 -12.33 -19.51 -4.83
CA GLY A 508 -11.29 -20.50 -5.13
C GLY A 508 -10.12 -20.50 -4.14
N CYS A 509 -10.28 -19.88 -2.97
CA CYS A 509 -9.31 -19.89 -1.88
C CYS A 509 -9.88 -20.58 -0.63
N GLU A 510 -9.01 -21.30 0.10
CA GLU A 510 -9.40 -21.96 1.34
C GLU A 510 -9.41 -20.97 2.53
N GLY A 511 -10.34 -21.20 3.47
CA GLY A 511 -10.50 -20.41 4.69
C GLY A 511 -11.16 -19.05 4.47
N ASP A 512 -11.50 -18.39 5.59
CA ASP A 512 -11.98 -17.00 5.57
C ASP A 512 -10.81 -16.01 5.69
N GLU A 513 -11.14 -14.74 5.55
CA GLU A 513 -10.27 -13.57 5.66
C GLU A 513 -10.70 -12.65 6.81
N GLY A 514 -9.90 -11.64 7.12
CA GLY A 514 -10.24 -10.58 8.06
C GLY A 514 -11.18 -9.52 7.46
N ALA A 515 -11.56 -8.55 8.27
CA ALA A 515 -12.34 -7.41 7.77
C ALA A 515 -11.48 -6.50 6.89
N PHE A 516 -11.96 -6.17 5.70
CA PHE A 516 -11.20 -5.44 4.69
C PHE A 516 -11.26 -3.93 4.95
N VAL A 517 -10.15 -3.36 5.40
CA VAL A 517 -10.10 -1.99 5.94
C VAL A 517 -10.54 -0.95 4.90
N ALA A 518 -10.14 -1.13 3.63
CA ALA A 518 -10.52 -0.21 2.56
C ALA A 518 -12.04 -0.24 2.26
N ALA A 519 -12.70 -1.39 2.34
CA ALA A 519 -14.15 -1.48 2.18
C ALA A 519 -14.89 -0.71 3.29
N GLY A 520 -14.33 -0.67 4.50
CA GLY A 520 -14.83 0.18 5.59
C GLY A 520 -14.84 1.66 5.20
N PHE A 521 -13.75 2.14 4.59
CA PHE A 521 -13.69 3.53 4.12
C PHE A 521 -14.59 3.81 2.91
N TRP A 522 -14.86 2.82 2.06
CA TRP A 522 -15.86 2.92 1.00
C TRP A 522 -17.26 3.05 1.59
N LEU A 523 -17.60 2.23 2.58
CA LEU A 523 -18.91 2.27 3.25
C LEU A 523 -19.12 3.60 3.98
N ALA A 524 -18.11 4.11 4.69
CA ALA A 524 -18.18 5.42 5.33
C ALA A 524 -18.44 6.56 4.33
N GLN A 525 -17.83 6.51 3.14
CA GLN A 525 -18.12 7.48 2.07
C GLN A 525 -19.57 7.36 1.60
N VAL A 526 -20.06 6.14 1.38
CA VAL A 526 -21.44 5.91 0.94
C VAL A 526 -22.45 6.37 1.99
N TYR A 527 -22.18 6.20 3.29
CA TYR A 527 -23.01 6.76 4.35
C TYR A 527 -23.11 8.28 4.26
N GLY A 528 -22.00 9.00 4.05
CA GLY A 528 -22.03 10.45 3.82
C GLY A 528 -22.86 10.82 2.59
N MET A 529 -22.71 10.06 1.48
CA MET A 529 -23.54 10.25 0.28
C MET A 529 -25.03 10.00 0.51
N GLN A 530 -25.39 9.16 1.48
CA GLN A 530 -26.76 8.90 1.93
C GLN A 530 -27.26 9.89 3.01
N ARG A 531 -26.46 10.91 3.37
CA ARG A 531 -26.74 11.85 4.47
C ARG A 531 -26.87 11.17 5.83
N ARG A 532 -26.15 10.06 6.03
CA ARG A 532 -26.04 9.33 7.30
C ARG A 532 -24.76 9.74 8.02
N ASP A 533 -24.62 11.04 8.29
CA ASP A 533 -23.33 11.64 8.68
C ASP A 533 -22.80 11.10 10.02
N ALA A 534 -23.69 10.81 10.97
CA ALA A 534 -23.34 10.20 12.24
C ALA A 534 -22.76 8.79 12.07
N ASP A 535 -23.39 7.96 11.23
CA ASP A 535 -22.91 6.59 10.94
C ASP A 535 -21.59 6.64 10.17
N ALA A 536 -21.49 7.57 9.21
CA ALA A 536 -20.29 7.81 8.42
C ALA A 536 -19.09 8.15 9.32
N ARG A 537 -19.29 9.08 10.26
CA ARG A 537 -18.27 9.51 11.22
C ARG A 537 -17.92 8.40 12.21
N ALA A 538 -18.92 7.70 12.75
CA ALA A 538 -18.69 6.62 13.70
C ALA A 538 -17.86 5.49 13.08
N LEU A 539 -18.19 5.06 11.86
CA LEU A 539 -17.42 4.04 11.14
C LEU A 539 -16.01 4.54 10.80
N PHE A 540 -15.88 5.79 10.33
CA PHE A 540 -14.59 6.38 10.00
C PHE A 540 -13.66 6.47 11.22
N GLU A 541 -14.16 6.95 12.37
CA GLU A 541 -13.37 7.05 13.61
C GLU A 541 -13.00 5.68 14.17
N ARG A 542 -13.88 4.68 14.02
CA ARG A 542 -13.56 3.29 14.33
C ARG A 542 -12.40 2.76 13.48
N LEU A 543 -12.43 2.99 12.16
CA LEU A 543 -11.34 2.61 11.25
C LEU A 543 -10.04 3.35 11.58
N LEU A 544 -10.12 4.63 11.94
CA LEU A 544 -8.95 5.39 12.40
C LEU A 544 -8.34 4.83 13.69
N ALA A 545 -9.14 4.24 14.57
CA ALA A 545 -8.67 3.62 15.80
C ALA A 545 -7.93 2.30 15.57
N LEU A 546 -8.06 1.69 14.38
CA LEU A 546 -7.31 0.47 14.02
C LEU A 546 -5.83 0.75 13.72
N ARG A 547 -5.45 2.01 13.49
CA ARG A 547 -4.05 2.39 13.24
C ARG A 547 -3.16 2.02 14.41
N ASN A 548 -1.93 1.63 14.11
CA ASN A 548 -0.94 1.44 15.16
C ASN A 548 -0.45 2.78 15.77
N ASP A 549 0.47 2.72 16.73
CA ASP A 549 1.02 3.87 17.46
C ASP A 549 1.67 4.94 16.58
N VAL A 550 2.06 4.59 15.35
CA VAL A 550 2.65 5.52 14.38
C VAL A 550 1.71 5.86 13.22
N GLY A 551 0.45 5.43 13.29
CA GLY A 551 -0.62 5.84 12.37
C GLY A 551 -0.75 4.99 11.11
N LEU A 552 -0.24 3.76 11.10
CA LEU A 552 -0.26 2.87 9.92
C LEU A 552 -1.41 1.86 9.97
N LEU A 553 -1.91 1.47 8.81
CA LEU A 553 -2.96 0.45 8.60
C LEU A 553 -2.44 -0.74 7.77
N ALA A 554 -2.91 -1.95 8.10
CA ALA A 554 -2.74 -3.14 7.27
C ALA A 554 -3.88 -3.27 6.24
N GLU A 555 -3.79 -4.32 5.43
CA GLU A 555 -4.82 -4.73 4.47
C GLU A 555 -6.15 -5.06 5.16
N GLU A 556 -6.07 -5.87 6.21
CA GLU A 556 -7.22 -6.41 6.91
C GLU A 556 -7.08 -6.30 8.43
N TYR A 557 -8.19 -6.57 9.11
CA TYR A 557 -8.25 -6.64 10.57
C TYR A 557 -9.01 -7.89 11.03
N ASP A 558 -8.34 -8.71 11.83
CA ASP A 558 -8.95 -9.86 12.49
C ASP A 558 -9.66 -9.35 13.75
N VAL A 559 -10.99 -9.31 13.70
CA VAL A 559 -11.86 -8.80 14.78
C VAL A 559 -11.85 -9.69 16.03
N ASP A 560 -11.65 -11.00 15.87
CA ASP A 560 -11.65 -11.95 16.98
C ASP A 560 -10.32 -11.87 17.73
N ALA A 561 -9.21 -11.88 16.99
CA ALA A 561 -7.88 -11.74 17.54
C ALA A 561 -7.58 -10.28 17.96
N ARG A 562 -8.33 -9.31 17.43
CA ARG A 562 -8.08 -7.86 17.55
C ARG A 562 -6.70 -7.47 17.07
N ARG A 563 -6.33 -7.96 15.88
CA ARG A 563 -4.99 -7.79 15.30
C ARG A 563 -5.07 -7.36 13.85
N MET A 564 -4.05 -6.64 13.39
CA MET A 564 -3.85 -6.42 11.96
C MET A 564 -3.49 -7.73 11.27
N CYS A 565 -3.98 -7.91 10.05
CA CYS A 565 -3.67 -9.03 9.16
C CYS A 565 -3.55 -8.57 7.69
N GLY A 566 -3.06 -9.45 6.83
CA GLY A 566 -2.68 -9.14 5.46
C GLY A 566 -1.45 -8.23 5.37
N ASN A 567 -1.15 -7.73 4.16
CA ASN A 567 0.07 -6.98 3.89
C ASN A 567 0.12 -5.62 4.61
N PHE A 568 1.33 -5.14 4.94
CA PHE A 568 1.51 -3.98 5.81
C PHE A 568 2.75 -3.11 5.49
N PRO A 569 2.62 -1.78 5.57
CA PRO A 569 1.37 -1.03 5.49
C PRO A 569 0.75 -1.16 4.09
N PHE A 570 -0.57 -1.02 4.00
CA PHE A 570 -1.30 -1.25 2.75
C PHE A 570 -1.76 0.05 2.10
N THR A 571 -1.41 0.27 0.82
CA THR A 571 -1.70 1.49 0.06
C THR A 571 -3.20 1.79 0.01
N LEU A 572 -4.04 0.82 -0.37
CA LEU A 572 -5.47 1.06 -0.56
C LEU A 572 -6.19 1.41 0.76
N ALA A 573 -5.75 0.88 1.91
CA ALA A 573 -6.28 1.28 3.22
C ALA A 573 -5.96 2.74 3.55
N HIS A 574 -4.72 3.20 3.32
CA HIS A 574 -4.32 4.58 3.56
C HIS A 574 -4.98 5.57 2.59
N VAL A 575 -5.15 5.16 1.33
CA VAL A 575 -5.84 5.97 0.31
C VAL A 575 -7.34 6.02 0.58
N GLY A 576 -7.93 4.92 1.05
CA GLY A 576 -9.30 4.85 1.55
C GLY A 576 -9.52 5.86 2.68
N LEU A 577 -8.62 5.90 3.66
CA LEU A 577 -8.62 6.87 4.75
C LEU A 577 -8.65 8.30 4.21
N VAL A 578 -7.73 8.66 3.31
CA VAL A 578 -7.65 10.02 2.75
C VAL A 578 -8.94 10.38 2.02
N ASN A 579 -9.42 9.50 1.14
CA ASN A 579 -10.63 9.77 0.36
C ASN A 579 -11.88 9.92 1.24
N ALA A 580 -12.04 9.06 2.25
CA ALA A 580 -13.15 9.14 3.20
C ALA A 580 -13.06 10.40 4.06
N ALA A 581 -11.90 10.72 4.62
CA ALA A 581 -11.69 11.93 5.40
C ALA A 581 -12.07 13.20 4.62
N LEU A 582 -11.61 13.30 3.37
CA LEU A 582 -11.92 14.43 2.49
C LEU A 582 -13.38 14.46 2.04
N ALA A 583 -14.09 13.33 2.04
CA ALA A 583 -15.51 13.28 1.72
C ALA A 583 -16.33 13.81 2.91
N LEU A 584 -16.04 13.36 4.13
CA LEU A 584 -16.74 13.74 5.35
C LEU A 584 -16.54 15.21 5.72
N GLN A 585 -15.38 15.79 5.40
CA GLN A 585 -15.09 17.20 5.67
C GLN A 585 -15.84 18.19 4.79
N ARG A 586 -16.32 17.77 3.60
CA ARG A 586 -17.01 18.67 2.68
C ARG A 586 -18.39 19.08 3.18
N ASP A 587 -19.02 18.25 4.01
CA ASP A 587 -20.35 18.53 4.55
C ASP A 587 -20.32 19.46 5.79
N GLU A 588 -19.19 19.59 6.50
CA GLU A 588 -19.06 20.52 7.64
C GLU A 588 -18.90 22.00 7.20
N GLY A 589 -18.64 22.26 5.92
CA GLY A 589 -18.38 23.60 5.38
C GLY A 589 -19.54 24.26 4.63
N ASP A 590 -20.65 23.55 4.40
CA ASP A 590 -21.75 24.02 3.55
C ASP A 590 -22.99 24.54 4.33
N ASP A 591 -22.88 24.68 5.66
CA ASP A 591 -23.85 25.41 6.50
C ASP A 591 -23.72 26.94 6.37
N GLY A 592 -23.08 27.43 5.30
CA GLY A 592 -22.70 28.83 5.13
C GLY A 592 -22.56 29.30 3.68
N GLY A 593 -23.56 29.04 2.84
CA GLY A 593 -23.84 29.84 1.64
C GLY A 593 -23.02 29.53 0.39
N GLY A 594 -23.60 28.79 -0.55
CA GLY A 594 -23.03 28.60 -1.88
C GLY A 594 -23.90 27.77 -2.82
N SER A 595 -25.04 28.30 -3.25
CA SER A 595 -25.84 27.68 -4.31
C SER A 595 -25.06 27.58 -5.62
N GLY A 596 -24.84 26.35 -6.10
CA GLY A 596 -24.69 26.05 -7.52
C GLY A 596 -23.33 25.50 -7.95
N ASP A 597 -23.21 24.17 -7.98
CA ASP A 597 -22.86 23.46 -9.22
C ASP A 597 -23.05 21.95 -9.04
N ARG A 598 -24.24 21.47 -9.41
CA ARG A 598 -24.47 20.08 -9.81
C ARG A 598 -24.83 20.09 -11.29
N ARG A 599 -23.86 19.84 -12.17
CA ARG A 599 -24.05 19.25 -13.52
C ARG A 599 -22.80 18.50 -13.95
#